data_AF-V8FTW9-F1
#
_entry.id   AF-V8FTW9-F1
#
_cell.length_a   1.000
_cell.length_b   1.000
_cell.length_c   1.000
_cell.angle_alpha   90.00
_cell.angle_beta   90.00
_cell.angle_gamma   90.00
#
_symmetry.space_group_name_H-M   'P 1'
#
loop_
_entity.id
_entity.type
_entity.pdbx_description
1 polymer ?
#
loop_
_entity_poly.entity_id
_entity_poly.type
_entity_poly.pdbx_seq_one_letter_code
_entity_poly.pdbx_strand_id
1 'polypeptide(L)' 'MRPSELLKAKKADVEKLFEKYPLITNSRVFGSVARGDDVEGSDIDLLMILRQPKQSLILFSTLHYHC' A
#
# COMPACT_ATOMS: atom_id res chain seq x y z
N MET A 1 4.82 11.19 -12.77
CA MET A 1 5.41 9.83 -12.68
C MET A 1 4.29 8.84 -12.42
N ARG A 2 4.33 7.65 -13.04
CA ARG A 2 3.34 6.60 -12.77
C ARG A 2 3.57 5.97 -11.38
N PRO A 3 2.52 5.66 -10.60
CA PRO A 3 2.70 5.08 -9.28
C PRO A 3 3.48 3.76 -9.25
N SER A 4 3.35 2.92 -10.29
CA SER A 4 4.14 1.70 -10.45
C SER A 4 5.65 1.96 -10.55
N GLU A 5 6.05 3.04 -11.21
CA GLU A 5 7.44 3.48 -11.33
C GLU A 5 7.94 4.06 -10.01
N LEU A 6 7.11 4.88 -9.36
CA LEU A 6 7.39 5.44 -8.04
C LEU A 6 7.61 4.34 -7.01
N LEU A 7 6.75 3.32 -6.98
CA LEU A 7 6.84 2.20 -6.04
C LEU A 7 8.12 1.39 -6.27
N LYS A 8 8.55 1.20 -7.53
CA LYS A 8 9.83 0.57 -7.86
C LYS A 8 11.01 1.42 -7.38
N ALA A 9 10.99 2.72 -7.65
CA ALA A 9 12.05 3.64 -7.24
C ALA A 9 12.16 3.77 -5.70
N LYS A 10 11.04 3.62 -5.00
CA LYS A 10 10.93 3.75 -3.54
C LYS A 10 10.86 2.42 -2.79
N LYS A 11 11.12 1.30 -3.46
CA LYS A 11 10.99 -0.04 -2.88
C LYS A 11 11.72 -0.19 -1.54
N ALA A 12 12.97 0.26 -1.46
CA ALA A 12 13.76 0.17 -0.22
C ALA A 12 13.18 1.05 0.91
N ASP A 13 12.63 2.21 0.59
CA ASP A 13 12.00 3.10 1.58
C ASP A 13 10.70 2.48 2.11
N VAL A 14 9.92 1.84 1.23
CA VAL A 14 8.69 1.12 1.58
C VAL A 14 8.99 -0.12 2.42
N GLU A 15 10.01 -0.91 2.07
CA GLU A 15 10.45 -2.06 2.87
C GLU A 15 10.87 -1.63 4.27
N LYS A 16 11.69 -0.58 4.40
CA LYS A 16 12.05 0.02 5.70
C LYS A 16 10.86 0.56 6.47
N LEU A 17 9.84 1.06 5.79
CA LEU A 17 8.60 1.49 6.45
C LEU A 17 7.88 0.29 7.06
N PHE A 18 7.75 -0.81 6.31
CA PHE A 18 7.09 -2.03 6.81
C PHE A 18 7.83 -2.69 7.96
N GLU A 19 9.16 -2.59 8.03
CA GLU A 19 9.95 -3.06 9.18
C GLU A 19 9.51 -2.40 10.52
N LYS A 20 9.00 -1.16 10.47
CA LYS A 20 8.50 -0.45 11.67
C LYS A 20 7.16 -0.98 12.16
N TYR A 21 6.46 -1.77 11.36
CA TYR A 21 5.12 -2.28 11.64
C TYR A 21 5.08 -3.82 11.59
N PRO A 22 5.69 -4.51 12.56
CA PRO A 22 5.83 -5.99 12.56
C PRO A 22 4.49 -6.74 12.64
N LEU A 23 3.39 -6.05 12.98
CA LEU A 23 2.04 -6.63 12.96
C LEU A 23 1.48 -6.73 11.54
N ILE A 24 2.01 -5.98 10.57
CA ILE A 24 1.62 -6.09 9.17
C ILE A 24 2.34 -7.30 8.58
N THR A 25 1.56 -8.21 7.99
CA THR A 25 2.04 -9.39 7.30
C THR A 25 1.43 -9.45 5.91
N ASN A 26 2.14 -10.03 4.94
CA ASN A 26 1.64 -10.28 3.58
C ASN A 26 1.01 -9.04 2.92
N SER A 27 1.73 -7.91 2.88
CA SER A 27 1.33 -6.71 2.13
C SER A 27 1.42 -6.96 0.62
N ARG A 28 0.38 -6.61 -0.12
CA ARG A 28 0.32 -6.74 -1.59
C ARG A 28 -0.20 -5.47 -2.23
N VAL A 29 0.30 -5.17 -3.41
CA VAL A 29 -0.25 -4.12 -4.26
C VAL A 29 -1.55 -4.63 -4.90
N PHE A 30 -2.56 -3.79 -4.92
CA PHE A 30 -3.85 -4.04 -5.56
C PHE A 30 -4.16 -2.92 -6.56
N GLY A 31 -5.32 -2.99 -7.22
CA GLY A 31 -5.80 -1.90 -8.05
C GLY A 31 -5.08 -1.76 -9.39
N SER A 32 -5.10 -0.55 -9.94
CA SER A 32 -4.55 -0.21 -11.27
C SER A 32 -3.06 -0.55 -11.37
N VAL A 33 -2.29 -0.29 -10.31
CA VAL A 33 -0.85 -0.59 -10.24
C VAL A 33 -0.60 -2.10 -10.35
N ALA A 34 -1.43 -2.94 -9.71
CA ALA A 34 -1.29 -4.39 -9.81
C ALA A 34 -1.66 -4.94 -11.20
N ARG A 35 -2.58 -4.26 -11.91
CA ARG A 35 -2.98 -4.62 -13.28
C ARG A 35 -2.04 -4.05 -14.35
N GLY A 36 -1.26 -3.02 -14.02
CA GLY A 36 -0.40 -2.29 -14.96
C GLY A 36 -1.12 -1.18 -15.73
N ASP A 37 -2.32 -0.80 -15.29
CA ASP A 37 -3.16 0.23 -15.91
C ASP A 37 -3.03 1.59 -15.19
N ASP A 38 -2.05 1.75 -14.31
CA ASP A 38 -1.85 3.00 -13.58
C ASP A 38 -1.34 4.12 -14.49
N VAL A 39 -1.97 5.28 -14.37
CA VAL A 39 -1.57 6.51 -15.06
C VAL A 39 -0.99 7.51 -14.07
N GLU A 40 -0.39 8.57 -14.57
CA GLU A 40 0.06 9.67 -13.72
C GLU A 40 -1.10 10.23 -12.89
N GLY A 41 -0.84 10.42 -11.58
CA GLY A 41 -1.86 10.85 -10.63
C GLY A 41 -2.80 9.74 -10.12
N SER A 42 -2.62 8.48 -10.54
CA SER A 42 -3.36 7.36 -9.95
C SER A 42 -2.96 7.10 -8.50
N ASP A 43 -3.88 6.57 -7.70
CA ASP A 43 -3.60 6.12 -6.34
C ASP A 43 -2.86 4.76 -6.31
N ILE A 44 -2.25 4.43 -5.16
CA ILE A 44 -1.67 3.11 -4.89
C ILE A 44 -2.52 2.40 -3.85
N ASP A 45 -3.25 1.36 -4.28
CA ASP A 45 -4.00 0.51 -3.37
C ASP A 45 -3.10 -0.57 -2.77
N LEU A 46 -3.12 -0.69 -1.44
CA LEU A 46 -2.39 -1.73 -0.71
C LEU A 46 -3.37 -2.59 0.08
N LEU A 47 -3.29 -3.91 -0.14
CA LEU A 47 -3.96 -4.89 0.70
C LEU A 47 -2.97 -5.40 1.75
N MET A 48 -3.31 -5.28 3.02
CA MET A 48 -2.44 -5.66 4.14
C MET A 48 -3.17 -6.59 5.09
N ILE A 49 -2.49 -7.63 5.58
CA ILE A 49 -3.02 -8.50 6.62
C ILE A 49 -2.39 -8.13 7.95
N LEU A 50 -3.20 -7.66 8.88
CA LEU A 50 -2.76 -7.42 10.26
C LEU A 50 -2.78 -8.73 11.03
N ARG A 51 -1.62 -9.19 11.47
CA ARG A 51 -1.51 -10.24 12.48
C ARG A 51 -1.93 -9.64 13.81
N GLN A 52 -3.21 -9.78 14.14
CA GLN A 52 -3.71 -9.39 15.46
C GLN A 52 -3.56 -10.56 16.44
N PRO A 53 -2.86 -10.40 17.57
CA PRO A 53 -3.10 -11.26 18.71
C PRO A 53 -4.49 -10.91 19.27
N LYS A 54 -5.51 -11.68 18.89
CA LYS A 54 -6.90 -11.61 19.39
C LYS A 54 -7.54 -10.20 19.34
N GLN A 55 -7.86 -9.70 18.15
CA GLN A 55 -9.08 -8.91 17.88
C GLN A 55 -9.18 -8.70 16.36
N SER A 56 -10.38 -8.41 15.86
CA SER A 56 -10.63 -8.10 14.45
C SER A 56 -10.95 -6.61 14.35
N LEU A 57 -9.98 -5.81 13.91
CA LEU A 57 -10.18 -4.41 13.54
C LEU A 57 -10.18 -4.34 12.01
N ILE A 58 -11.34 -4.02 11.41
CA ILE A 58 -11.45 -3.69 10.00
C ILE A 58 -11.55 -2.17 9.92
N LEU A 59 -10.47 -1.52 9.46
CA LEU A 59 -10.46 -0.10 9.16
C LEU A 59 -10.70 0.10 7.67
N PHE A 60 -11.86 0.64 7.30
CA PHE A 60 -12.06 1.25 5.99
C PHE A 60 -11.70 2.74 6.11
N SER A 61 -10.55 3.14 5.58
CA SER A 61 -10.23 4.56 5.40
C SER A 61 -10.00 4.83 3.93
N THR A 62 -10.90 5.62 3.33
CA THR A 62 -10.69 6.23 2.02
C THR A 62 -9.88 7.51 2.24
N LEU A 63 -8.64 7.57 1.76
CA LEU A 63 -7.91 8.84 1.67
C LEU A 63 -8.36 9.57 0.40
N HIS A 64 -9.04 10.70 0.58
CA HIS A 64 -9.20 11.70 -0.47
C HIS A 64 -8.16 12.79 -0.24
N TYR A 65 -7.24 12.94 -1.19
CA TYR A 65 -6.38 14.13 -1.28
C TYR A 65 -7.11 15.17 -2.13
N HIS A 66 -7.48 16.30 -1.53
CA HIS A 66 -7.82 17.52 -2.27
C HIS A 66 -6.61 18.46 -2.21
N CYS A 67 -6.22 19.00 -3.37
CA CYS A 67 -5.22 20.06 -3.54
C CYS A 67 -5.58 21.33 -2.76
#